data_AF-A0AAD2VMD5-F1
#
_entry.id   AF-A0AAD2VMD5-F1
#
_cell.length_a   1.000
_cell.length_b   1.000
_cell.length_c   1.000
_cell.angle_alpha   90.00
_cell.angle_beta   90.00
_cell.angle_gamma   90.00
#
_symmetry.space_group_name_H-M   'P 1'
#
loop_
_entity.id
_entity.type
_entity.pdbx_description
1 polymer ?
#
loop_
_entity_poly.entity_id
_entity_poly.type
_entity_poly.pdbx_seq_one_letter_code
_entity_poly.pdbx_strand_id
1 'polypeptide(L)'
;MIPVWSTACPDWAERLKKGLSIIPAPIYPDQAAHALAIFKQLRIVDAPGSPTFGESCAPWVFDLVAALFGSYDAQTGVRHIKEVFILIPKKNSKSTLAAGIMMTALLLNWRQAAGYTILAPTVEVAANAFNPARDMVRRDDDLDDLCQVQTHIRTITHRVTDTTLKVVAADPNTVSGIKSVGTLIDELWLFGKQYKAEDMLREAIGGLASRPEGFVVYTTTQSNEPPAGVFRQKLQYARDVRDGKIHDPHFLPVIFEHPPEMVESGAHLLMENLAMVNPNLGYSVDEA
;
A
#
# COMPACT_ATOMS: atom_id res chain seq x y z
N MET A 1 3.32 8.33 29.07
CA MET A 1 4.48 8.62 28.19
C MET A 1 4.26 7.81 26.94
N ILE A 2 4.04 8.44 25.78
CA ILE A 2 3.85 7.71 24.53
C ILE A 2 5.21 7.06 24.21
N PRO A 3 5.29 5.73 23.99
CA PRO A 3 6.56 5.11 23.63
C PRO A 3 7.18 5.83 22.42
N VAL A 4 8.49 6.05 22.45
CA VAL A 4 9.24 6.60 21.32
C VAL A 4 9.20 5.54 20.22
N TRP A 5 8.22 5.65 19.32
CA TRP A 5 7.99 4.74 18.21
C TRP A 5 8.46 5.43 16.92
N SER A 6 9.11 4.66 16.04
CA SER A 6 9.75 5.16 14.82
C SER A 6 9.54 4.18 13.67
N THR A 7 9.41 4.74 12.47
CA THR A 7 9.39 4.00 11.20
C THR A 7 10.77 3.92 10.54
N ALA A 8 11.79 4.54 11.14
CA ALA A 8 13.17 4.43 10.66
C ALA A 8 13.69 2.99 10.84
N CYS A 9 14.49 2.54 9.87
CA CYS A 9 15.16 1.26 9.87
C CYS A 9 16.61 1.44 9.41
N PRO A 10 17.52 2.06 10.21
CA PRO A 10 18.89 2.34 9.76
C PRO A 10 19.71 1.08 9.44
N ASP A 11 19.33 -0.06 10.01
CA ASP A 11 19.91 -1.38 9.80
C ASP A 11 19.26 -2.17 8.64
N TRP A 12 18.43 -1.53 7.80
CA TRP A 12 17.64 -2.17 6.74
C TRP A 12 18.46 -3.09 5.84
N ALA A 13 19.69 -2.69 5.48
CA ALA A 13 20.55 -3.46 4.57
C ALA A 13 20.91 -4.82 5.18
N GLU A 14 21.29 -4.85 6.45
CA GLU A 14 21.62 -6.07 7.18
C GLU A 14 20.37 -6.93 7.43
N ARG A 15 19.21 -6.30 7.63
CA ARG A 15 17.94 -7.02 7.74
C ARG A 15 17.57 -7.73 6.45
N LEU A 16 17.61 -7.05 5.31
CA LEU A 16 17.33 -7.65 4.01
C LEU A 16 18.29 -8.80 3.69
N LYS A 17 19.60 -8.64 3.96
CA LYS A 17 20.59 -9.73 3.79
C LYS A 17 20.27 -10.97 4.63
N LYS A 18 19.68 -10.77 5.82
CA LYS A 18 19.33 -11.84 6.76
C LYS A 18 17.88 -12.32 6.62
N GLY A 19 17.10 -11.79 5.67
CA GLY A 19 15.67 -12.09 5.53
C GLY A 19 14.82 -11.63 6.72
N LEU A 20 15.28 -10.63 7.47
CA LEU A 20 14.54 -10.05 8.60
C LEU A 20 13.61 -8.93 8.12
N SER A 21 12.50 -8.75 8.83
CA SER A 21 11.52 -7.73 8.50
C SER A 21 12.07 -6.31 8.66
N ILE A 22 11.88 -5.49 7.62
CA ILE A 22 12.17 -4.04 7.61
C ILE A 22 10.97 -3.21 8.07
N ILE A 23 9.87 -3.85 8.46
CA ILE A 23 8.61 -3.20 8.85
C ILE A 23 8.53 -3.21 10.39
N PRO A 24 8.21 -2.08 11.04
CA PRO A 24 8.11 -2.02 12.49
C PRO A 24 6.88 -2.79 12.99
N ALA A 25 6.95 -3.24 14.24
CA ALA A 25 5.81 -3.83 14.93
C ALA A 25 4.64 -2.81 15.06
N PRO A 26 3.39 -3.29 15.13
CA PRO A 26 2.22 -2.42 15.32
C PRO A 26 2.26 -1.70 16.67
N ILE A 27 1.77 -0.45 16.71
CA ILE A 27 1.63 0.36 17.93
C ILE A 27 0.53 -0.20 18.83
N TYR A 28 -0.58 -0.63 18.21
CA TYR A 28 -1.77 -1.19 18.83
C TYR A 28 -1.97 -2.63 18.31
N PRO A 29 -1.42 -3.64 19.00
CA PRO A 29 -1.47 -5.03 18.56
C PRO A 29 -2.89 -5.57 18.35
N ASP A 30 -3.85 -5.16 19.17
CA ASP A 30 -5.26 -5.61 19.05
C ASP A 30 -5.90 -5.11 17.74
N GLN A 31 -5.59 -3.87 17.34
CA GLN A 31 -6.07 -3.30 16.07
C GLN A 31 -5.42 -4.00 14.88
N ALA A 32 -4.13 -4.32 14.99
CA ALA A 32 -3.43 -5.12 13.98
C ALA A 32 -4.03 -6.53 13.86
N ALA A 33 -4.30 -7.21 14.97
CA ALA A 33 -4.88 -8.55 14.98
C ALA A 33 -6.27 -8.58 14.34
N HIS A 34 -7.13 -7.61 14.67
CA HIS A 34 -8.45 -7.47 14.07
C HIS A 34 -8.35 -7.26 12.54
N ALA A 35 -7.48 -6.36 12.08
CA ALA A 35 -7.30 -6.11 10.66
C ALA A 35 -6.72 -7.32 9.92
N LEU A 36 -5.75 -8.02 10.52
CA LEU A 36 -5.20 -9.24 9.95
C LEU A 36 -6.23 -10.37 9.84
N ALA A 37 -7.14 -10.50 10.80
CA ALA A 37 -8.21 -11.50 10.74
C ALA A 37 -9.10 -11.31 9.50
N ILE A 38 -9.42 -10.06 9.15
CA ILE A 38 -10.18 -9.73 7.94
C ILE A 38 -9.30 -9.92 6.69
N PHE A 39 -8.13 -9.28 6.66
CA PHE A 39 -7.24 -9.30 5.49
C PHE A 39 -6.89 -10.72 5.07
N LYS A 40 -6.58 -11.61 6.03
CA LYS A 40 -6.20 -12.99 5.77
C LYS A 40 -7.33 -13.84 5.18
N GLN A 41 -8.60 -13.45 5.34
CA GLN A 41 -9.74 -14.18 4.78
C GLN A 41 -10.07 -13.76 3.34
N LEU A 42 -9.62 -12.58 2.90
CA LEU A 42 -9.83 -12.13 1.52
C LEU A 42 -9.19 -13.11 0.54
N ARG A 43 -9.84 -13.35 -0.60
CA ARG A 43 -9.38 -14.29 -1.63
C ARG A 43 -8.55 -13.62 -2.72
N ILE A 44 -7.49 -14.29 -3.15
CA ILE A 44 -6.74 -13.97 -4.38
C ILE A 44 -7.38 -14.77 -5.52
N VAL A 45 -8.46 -14.23 -6.08
CA VAL A 45 -9.36 -14.98 -6.99
C VAL A 45 -8.67 -15.49 -8.24
N ASP A 46 -7.75 -14.71 -8.80
CA ASP A 46 -7.02 -15.04 -10.03
C ASP A 46 -5.84 -16.00 -9.83
N ALA A 47 -5.49 -16.33 -8.58
CA ALA A 47 -4.50 -17.36 -8.29
C ALA A 47 -5.11 -18.78 -8.43
N PRO A 48 -4.30 -19.80 -8.81
CA PRO A 48 -4.76 -21.18 -8.89
C PRO A 48 -5.39 -21.65 -7.57
N GLY A 49 -6.64 -22.12 -7.63
CA GLY A 49 -7.40 -22.55 -6.45
C GLY A 49 -8.04 -21.42 -5.64
N SER A 50 -7.86 -20.17 -6.05
CA SER A 50 -8.38 -18.97 -5.37
C SER A 50 -8.15 -18.95 -3.85
N PRO A 51 -6.90 -19.16 -3.39
CA PRO A 51 -6.56 -19.18 -1.98
C PRO A 51 -6.79 -17.81 -1.34
N THR A 52 -6.83 -17.80 -0.02
CA THR A 52 -6.88 -16.58 0.77
C THR A 52 -5.49 -15.93 0.89
N PHE A 53 -5.43 -14.63 1.21
CA PHE A 53 -4.15 -13.98 1.55
C PHE A 53 -3.45 -14.70 2.69
N GLY A 54 -4.19 -15.23 3.67
CA GLY A 54 -3.64 -15.97 4.80
C GLY A 54 -2.91 -17.25 4.42
N GLU A 55 -3.31 -17.89 3.31
CA GLU A 55 -2.74 -19.15 2.83
C GLU A 55 -1.55 -18.96 1.88
N SER A 56 -1.45 -17.81 1.20
CA SER A 56 -0.55 -17.64 0.05
C SER A 56 0.40 -16.45 0.10
N CYS A 57 0.30 -15.56 1.09
CA CYS A 57 1.19 -14.40 1.17
C CYS A 57 2.42 -14.62 2.04
N ALA A 58 3.52 -13.98 1.63
CA ALA A 58 4.75 -13.93 2.38
C ALA A 58 4.60 -13.13 3.70
N PRO A 59 5.36 -13.45 4.76
CA PRO A 59 5.22 -12.83 6.08
C PRO A 59 5.23 -11.29 6.09
N TRP A 60 6.06 -10.67 5.24
CA TRP A 60 6.17 -9.21 5.16
C TRP A 60 4.84 -8.52 4.80
N VAL A 61 3.95 -9.21 4.07
CA VAL A 61 2.60 -8.70 3.76
C VAL A 61 1.80 -8.53 5.04
N PHE A 62 1.88 -9.50 5.95
CA PHE A 62 1.19 -9.43 7.23
C PHE A 62 1.83 -8.41 8.17
N ASP A 63 3.16 -8.27 8.14
CA ASP A 63 3.85 -7.20 8.88
C ASP A 63 3.38 -5.82 8.40
N LEU A 64 3.25 -5.62 7.08
CA LEU A 64 2.74 -4.37 6.50
C LEU A 64 1.31 -4.06 6.95
N VAL A 65 0.41 -5.04 6.82
CA VAL A 65 -1.00 -4.89 7.24
C VAL A 65 -1.07 -4.62 8.74
N ALA A 66 -0.30 -5.35 9.55
CA ALA A 66 -0.21 -5.13 10.98
C ALA A 66 0.27 -3.72 11.31
N ALA A 67 1.37 -3.25 10.72
CA ALA A 67 1.91 -1.93 10.97
C ALA A 67 0.92 -0.82 10.58
N LEU A 68 0.33 -0.89 9.38
CA LEU A 68 -0.61 0.14 8.91
C LEU A 68 -1.87 0.19 9.79
N PHE A 69 -2.56 -0.93 9.98
CA PHE A 69 -3.83 -0.93 10.72
C PHE A 69 -3.64 -0.88 12.24
N GLY A 70 -2.55 -1.47 12.74
CA GLY A 70 -2.10 -1.36 14.12
C GLY A 70 -1.52 0.00 14.50
N SER A 71 -1.46 0.97 13.58
CA SER A 71 -1.13 2.36 13.92
C SER A 71 -2.37 3.20 14.26
N TYR A 72 -3.57 2.62 14.18
CA TYR A 72 -4.83 3.30 14.49
C TYR A 72 -5.15 3.23 15.98
N ASP A 73 -5.31 4.39 16.61
CA ASP A 73 -5.80 4.53 17.97
C ASP A 73 -7.34 4.55 17.96
N ALA A 74 -7.94 3.45 18.39
CA ALA A 74 -9.40 3.33 18.45
C ALA A 74 -10.05 4.24 19.50
N GLN A 75 -9.31 4.76 20.49
CA GLN A 75 -9.85 5.66 21.52
C GLN A 75 -9.89 7.10 21.03
N THR A 76 -8.84 7.54 20.33
CA THR A 76 -8.73 8.93 19.85
C THR A 76 -9.17 9.12 18.40
N GLY A 77 -9.29 8.03 17.64
CA GLY A 77 -9.58 8.07 16.21
C GLY A 77 -8.40 8.52 15.35
N VAL A 78 -7.19 8.61 15.91
CA VAL A 78 -5.98 9.06 15.20
C VAL A 78 -5.24 7.86 14.63
N ARG A 79 -4.79 7.96 13.38
CA ARG A 79 -3.81 7.03 12.80
C ARG A 79 -2.42 7.65 12.84
N HIS A 80 -1.46 6.92 13.40
CA HIS A 80 -0.07 7.36 13.44
C HIS A 80 0.62 7.16 12.09
N ILE A 81 0.50 6.01 11.41
CA ILE A 81 1.04 5.84 10.05
C ILE A 81 0.03 6.39 9.05
N LYS A 82 0.30 7.58 8.51
CA LYS A 82 -0.58 8.27 7.55
C LYS A 82 -0.13 8.08 6.10
N GLU A 83 1.15 7.89 5.86
CA GLU A 83 1.68 7.61 4.52
C GLU A 83 2.47 6.31 4.56
N VAL A 84 2.22 5.43 3.58
CA VAL A 84 3.01 4.22 3.36
C VAL A 84 3.59 4.28 1.97
N PHE A 85 4.89 4.08 1.82
CA PHE A 85 5.56 4.02 0.53
C PHE A 85 6.13 2.63 0.29
N ILE A 86 5.59 1.93 -0.70
CA ILE A 86 5.95 0.54 -1.03
C ILE A 86 6.71 0.53 -2.36
N LEU A 87 8.01 0.25 -2.29
CA LEU A 87 8.87 -0.02 -3.45
C LEU A 87 9.26 -1.50 -3.44
N ILE A 88 8.69 -2.26 -4.38
CA ILE A 88 9.00 -3.67 -4.58
C ILE A 88 9.18 -3.97 -6.08
N PRO A 89 9.96 -5.00 -6.46
CA PRO A 89 10.11 -5.38 -7.86
C PRO A 89 8.79 -5.80 -8.51
N LYS A 90 8.79 -5.85 -9.85
CA LYS A 90 7.67 -6.43 -10.62
C LYS A 90 7.42 -7.88 -10.20
N LYS A 91 6.21 -8.37 -10.46
CA LYS A 91 5.74 -9.74 -10.13
C LYS A 91 5.62 -10.08 -8.63
N ASN A 92 5.80 -9.11 -7.74
CA ASN A 92 5.56 -9.27 -6.29
C ASN A 92 4.08 -9.01 -5.90
N SER A 93 3.12 -9.26 -6.79
CA SER A 93 1.67 -9.11 -6.55
C SER A 93 1.23 -7.78 -5.92
N LYS A 94 1.94 -6.69 -6.25
CA LYS A 94 1.77 -5.36 -5.65
C LYS A 94 0.34 -4.82 -5.71
N SER A 95 -0.29 -4.83 -6.88
CA SER A 95 -1.64 -4.27 -7.05
C SER A 95 -2.71 -5.15 -6.37
N THR A 96 -2.51 -6.48 -6.32
CA THR A 96 -3.36 -7.41 -5.55
C THR A 96 -3.25 -7.14 -4.05
N LEU A 97 -2.04 -6.96 -3.52
CA LEU A 97 -1.81 -6.54 -2.14
C LEU A 97 -2.51 -5.21 -1.84
N ALA A 98 -2.35 -4.23 -2.72
CA ALA A 98 -2.99 -2.93 -2.58
C ALA A 98 -4.52 -3.05 -2.56
N ALA A 99 -5.10 -3.91 -3.40
CA ALA A 99 -6.53 -4.22 -3.39
C ALA A 99 -6.99 -4.79 -2.04
N GLY A 100 -6.25 -5.75 -1.48
CA GLY A 100 -6.55 -6.35 -0.18
C GLY A 100 -6.46 -5.33 0.98
N ILE A 101 -5.46 -4.44 0.96
CA ILE A 101 -5.35 -3.34 1.94
C ILE A 101 -6.56 -2.41 1.84
N MET A 102 -6.94 -1.99 0.62
CA MET A 102 -8.07 -1.08 0.43
C MET A 102 -9.41 -1.72 0.80
N MET A 103 -9.61 -3.00 0.50
CA MET A 103 -10.81 -3.75 0.94
C MET A 103 -10.85 -3.90 2.46
N THR A 104 -9.72 -4.19 3.11
CA THR A 104 -9.65 -4.27 4.57
C THR A 104 -9.99 -2.92 5.21
N ALA A 105 -9.49 -1.82 4.64
CA ALA A 105 -9.83 -0.48 5.09
C ALA A 105 -11.32 -0.14 4.89
N LEU A 106 -11.91 -0.55 3.75
CA LEU A 106 -13.33 -0.38 3.47
C LEU A 106 -14.20 -1.09 4.53
N LEU A 107 -13.86 -2.34 4.87
CA LEU A 107 -14.61 -3.18 5.80
C LEU A 107 -14.46 -2.73 7.27
N LEU A 108 -13.28 -2.26 7.67
CA LEU A 108 -13.03 -1.76 9.03
C LEU A 108 -13.55 -0.34 9.27
N ASN A 109 -13.97 0.35 8.21
CA ASN A 109 -14.31 1.76 8.31
C ASN A 109 -15.60 1.98 9.13
N TRP A 110 -15.48 2.81 10.18
CA TRP A 110 -16.60 3.18 11.05
C TRP A 110 -17.37 4.44 10.57
N ARG A 111 -16.78 5.23 9.65
CA ARG A 111 -17.41 6.46 9.14
C ARG A 111 -18.60 6.16 8.24
N GLN A 112 -19.68 6.90 8.40
CA GLN A 112 -20.79 6.91 7.45
C GLN A 112 -20.40 7.71 6.20
N ALA A 113 -20.75 7.19 5.03
CA ALA A 113 -20.51 7.75 3.71
C ALA A 113 -19.03 8.14 3.45
N ALA A 114 -18.09 7.35 3.96
CA ALA A 114 -16.67 7.60 3.70
C ALA A 114 -16.30 7.30 2.24
N GLY A 115 -15.37 8.08 1.69
CA GLY A 115 -14.80 7.84 0.37
C GLY A 115 -13.41 7.24 0.48
N TYR A 116 -13.13 6.17 -0.25
CA TYR A 116 -11.81 5.60 -0.51
C TYR A 116 -11.55 5.66 -2.01
N THR A 117 -10.30 5.95 -2.37
CA THR A 117 -9.95 6.24 -3.76
C THR A 117 -8.80 5.37 -4.24
N ILE A 118 -8.91 4.85 -5.46
CA ILE A 118 -7.80 4.30 -6.23
C ILE A 118 -7.44 5.31 -7.32
N LEU A 119 -6.22 5.81 -7.27
CA LEU A 119 -5.64 6.71 -8.25
C LEU A 119 -4.45 6.03 -8.92
N ALA A 120 -4.46 6.00 -10.25
CA ALA A 120 -3.37 5.46 -11.04
C ALA A 120 -3.21 6.30 -12.33
N PRO A 121 -2.06 6.19 -13.03
CA PRO A 121 -1.77 7.04 -14.19
C PRO A 121 -2.79 6.90 -15.32
N THR A 122 -3.41 5.72 -15.46
CA THR A 122 -4.52 5.48 -16.37
C THR A 122 -5.58 4.61 -15.72
N VAL A 123 -6.77 4.56 -16.31
CA VAL A 123 -7.89 3.73 -15.84
C VAL A 123 -7.56 2.24 -15.96
N GLU A 124 -6.80 1.85 -16.98
CA GLU A 124 -6.32 0.49 -17.17
C GLU A 124 -5.37 0.08 -16.04
N VAL A 125 -4.46 0.97 -15.62
CA VAL A 125 -3.58 0.69 -14.48
C VAL A 125 -4.38 0.60 -13.19
N ALA A 126 -5.36 1.48 -12.97
CA ALA A 126 -6.22 1.42 -11.80
C ALA A 126 -7.03 0.11 -11.73
N ALA A 127 -7.35 -0.50 -12.88
CA ALA A 127 -8.03 -1.78 -12.95
C ALA A 127 -7.21 -2.93 -12.33
N ASN A 128 -5.89 -2.82 -12.27
CA ASN A 128 -5.02 -3.83 -11.63
C ASN A 128 -5.22 -3.93 -10.12
N ALA A 129 -5.71 -2.86 -9.46
CA ALA A 129 -6.08 -2.90 -8.05
C ALA A 129 -7.61 -3.02 -7.87
N PHE A 130 -8.41 -2.40 -8.74
CA PHE A 130 -9.86 -2.46 -8.64
C PHE A 130 -10.44 -3.84 -8.96
N ASN A 131 -9.95 -4.53 -9.99
CA ASN A 131 -10.50 -5.82 -10.38
C ASN A 131 -10.28 -6.91 -9.31
N PRO A 132 -9.09 -7.02 -8.66
CA PRO A 132 -8.94 -7.96 -7.55
C PRO A 132 -9.88 -7.64 -6.38
N ALA A 133 -10.06 -6.37 -6.00
CA ALA A 133 -10.99 -5.97 -4.95
C ALA A 133 -12.44 -6.32 -5.30
N ARG A 134 -12.84 -6.07 -6.55
CA ARG A 134 -14.15 -6.45 -7.10
C ARG A 134 -14.37 -7.96 -7.03
N ASP A 135 -13.35 -8.73 -7.39
CA ASP A 135 -13.45 -10.18 -7.47
C ASP A 135 -13.45 -10.82 -6.07
N MET A 136 -12.74 -10.24 -5.09
CA MET A 136 -12.88 -10.61 -3.67
C MET A 136 -14.34 -10.54 -3.22
N VAL A 137 -15.05 -9.46 -3.55
CA VAL A 137 -16.48 -9.30 -3.20
C VAL A 137 -17.33 -10.33 -3.92
N ARG A 138 -17.19 -10.46 -5.24
CA ARG A 138 -18.06 -11.32 -6.06
C ARG A 138 -17.90 -12.83 -5.82
N ARG A 139 -16.84 -13.25 -5.12
CA ARG A 139 -16.51 -14.65 -4.88
C ARG A 139 -16.60 -15.05 -3.41
N ASP A 140 -17.22 -14.20 -2.61
CA ASP A 140 -17.47 -14.43 -1.19
C ASP A 140 -18.90 -13.94 -0.89
N ASP A 141 -19.78 -14.86 -0.52
CA ASP A 141 -21.21 -14.59 -0.37
C ASP A 141 -21.48 -13.53 0.72
N ASP A 142 -20.71 -13.55 1.81
CA ASP A 142 -20.83 -12.56 2.89
C ASP A 142 -20.39 -11.17 2.40
N LEU A 143 -19.32 -11.09 1.60
CA LEU A 143 -18.90 -9.82 1.01
C LEU A 143 -19.88 -9.32 -0.07
N ASP A 144 -20.49 -10.18 -0.89
CA ASP A 144 -21.47 -9.77 -1.90
C ASP A 144 -22.77 -9.22 -1.27
N ASP A 145 -23.16 -9.80 -0.13
CA ASP A 145 -24.24 -9.29 0.71
C ASP A 145 -23.86 -7.93 1.32
N LEU A 146 -22.65 -7.78 1.86
CA LEU A 146 -22.19 -6.55 2.51
C LEU A 146 -21.83 -5.42 1.53
N CYS A 147 -21.42 -5.74 0.30
CA CYS A 147 -20.87 -4.79 -0.66
C CYS A 147 -21.59 -4.84 -2.00
N GLN A 148 -21.90 -3.67 -2.54
CA GLN A 148 -22.40 -3.53 -3.91
C GLN A 148 -21.26 -3.20 -4.87
N VAL A 149 -21.03 -4.07 -5.85
CA VAL A 149 -20.09 -3.83 -6.94
C VAL A 149 -20.77 -3.16 -8.13
N GLN A 150 -20.27 -2.00 -8.54
CA GLN A 150 -20.74 -1.25 -9.71
C GLN A 150 -19.60 -1.07 -10.73
N THR A 151 -19.45 -2.03 -11.64
CA THR A 151 -18.32 -2.08 -12.60
C THR A 151 -18.28 -0.91 -13.58
N HIS A 152 -19.45 -0.45 -14.06
CA HIS A 152 -19.55 0.63 -15.05
C HIS A 152 -18.97 1.97 -14.56
N ILE A 153 -19.09 2.25 -13.26
CA ILE A 153 -18.49 3.42 -12.61
C ILE A 153 -17.25 3.09 -11.77
N ARG A 154 -16.84 1.82 -11.74
CA ARG A 154 -15.69 1.30 -10.98
C ARG A 154 -15.73 1.70 -9.50
N THR A 155 -16.85 1.38 -8.86
CA THR A 155 -17.11 1.62 -7.44
C THR A 155 -17.50 0.33 -6.74
N ILE A 156 -17.01 0.14 -5.52
CA ILE A 156 -17.51 -0.83 -4.55
C ILE A 156 -18.11 -0.03 -3.39
N THR A 157 -19.34 -0.33 -2.99
CA THR A 157 -20.05 0.39 -1.91
C THR A 157 -20.39 -0.58 -0.79
N HIS A 158 -19.90 -0.32 0.42
CA HIS A 158 -20.32 -1.04 1.62
C HIS A 158 -21.74 -0.60 2.03
N ARG A 159 -22.70 -1.52 2.02
CA ARG A 159 -24.14 -1.22 2.09
C ARG A 159 -24.60 -0.67 3.43
N VAL A 160 -23.91 -1.01 4.52
CA VAL A 160 -24.32 -0.60 5.88
C VAL A 160 -23.87 0.83 6.17
N THR A 161 -22.72 1.25 5.63
CA THR A 161 -22.11 2.55 5.95
C THR A 161 -22.13 3.52 4.79
N ASP A 162 -22.64 3.13 3.61
CA ASP A 162 -22.52 3.86 2.34
C ASP A 162 -21.08 4.26 1.99
N THR A 163 -20.09 3.54 2.53
CA THR A 163 -18.68 3.81 2.26
C THR A 163 -18.32 3.29 0.88
N THR A 164 -17.58 4.07 0.11
CA THR A 164 -17.23 3.74 -1.28
C THR A 164 -15.73 3.53 -1.44
N LEU A 165 -15.32 2.56 -2.27
CA LEU A 165 -13.99 2.45 -2.87
C LEU A 165 -14.14 2.68 -4.38
N LYS A 166 -13.58 3.77 -4.89
CA LYS A 166 -13.79 4.22 -6.27
C LYS A 166 -12.49 4.46 -7.02
N VAL A 167 -12.45 4.04 -8.28
CA VAL A 167 -11.40 4.47 -9.22
C VAL A 167 -11.65 5.89 -9.67
N VAL A 168 -10.64 6.74 -9.52
CA VAL A 168 -10.65 8.11 -10.03
C VAL A 168 -9.59 8.22 -11.11
N ALA A 169 -9.94 8.86 -12.22
CA ALA A 169 -8.99 9.18 -13.27
C ALA A 169 -7.91 10.14 -12.74
N ALA A 170 -6.68 9.97 -13.20
CA ALA A 170 -5.62 10.94 -12.95
C ALA A 170 -5.77 12.18 -13.86
N ASP A 171 -6.85 12.92 -13.66
CA ASP A 171 -7.09 14.21 -14.31
C ASP A 171 -7.32 15.31 -13.26
N PRO A 172 -6.67 16.49 -13.36
CA PRO A 172 -6.80 17.57 -12.39
C PRO A 172 -8.25 17.98 -12.10
N ASN A 173 -9.15 17.97 -13.09
CA ASN A 173 -10.55 18.36 -12.88
C ASN A 173 -11.33 17.31 -12.09
N THR A 174 -10.92 16.04 -12.17
CA THR A 174 -11.56 14.95 -11.44
C THR A 174 -11.03 14.77 -10.02
N VAL A 175 -9.78 15.19 -9.79
CA VAL A 175 -9.10 15.04 -8.50
C VAL A 175 -9.43 16.19 -7.54
N SER A 176 -9.75 17.36 -8.08
CA SER A 176 -10.15 18.51 -7.29
C SER A 176 -11.41 18.24 -6.47
N GLY A 177 -11.35 18.46 -5.16
CA GLY A 177 -12.49 18.29 -4.26
C GLY A 177 -12.74 16.86 -3.78
N ILE A 178 -11.86 15.90 -4.10
CA ILE A 178 -11.96 14.54 -3.57
C ILE A 178 -11.79 14.56 -2.04
N LYS A 179 -12.77 13.93 -1.39
CA LYS A 179 -12.88 13.83 0.06
C LYS A 179 -12.58 12.41 0.52
N SER A 180 -11.38 11.92 0.18
CA SER A 180 -10.95 10.55 0.49
C SER A 180 -10.45 10.42 1.94
N VAL A 181 -10.83 9.34 2.62
CA VAL A 181 -10.32 8.89 3.92
C VAL A 181 -9.08 8.02 3.73
N GLY A 182 -9.09 7.13 2.74
CA GLY A 182 -7.94 6.34 2.35
C GLY A 182 -7.71 6.40 0.84
N THR A 183 -6.49 6.71 0.41
CA THR A 183 -6.15 6.79 -1.01
C THR A 183 -5.03 5.83 -1.37
N LEU A 184 -5.25 4.98 -2.36
CA LEU A 184 -4.21 4.21 -3.04
C LEU A 184 -3.71 5.02 -4.24
N ILE A 185 -2.40 5.26 -4.30
CA ILE A 185 -1.71 5.79 -5.48
C ILE A 185 -0.84 4.65 -6.02
N ASP A 186 -1.29 4.03 -7.11
CA ASP A 186 -0.57 2.91 -7.76
C ASP A 186 0.35 3.41 -8.89
N GLU A 187 1.45 2.69 -9.09
CA GLU A 187 2.50 2.98 -10.06
C GLU A 187 3.06 4.42 -9.99
N LEU A 188 3.50 4.86 -8.79
CA LEU A 188 4.00 6.24 -8.57
C LEU A 188 5.08 6.68 -9.57
N TRP A 189 5.97 5.78 -10.00
CA TRP A 189 7.02 6.10 -10.97
C TRP A 189 6.50 6.66 -12.31
N LEU A 190 5.30 6.23 -12.76
CA LEU A 190 4.68 6.75 -13.97
C LEU A 190 4.19 8.19 -13.79
N PHE A 191 3.70 8.56 -12.61
CA PHE A 191 3.38 9.94 -12.27
C PHE A 191 4.63 10.83 -12.25
N GLY A 192 5.80 10.27 -11.93
CA GLY A 192 7.08 10.98 -12.00
C GLY A 192 7.42 11.53 -13.39
N LYS A 193 6.79 11.00 -14.45
CA LYS A 193 6.94 11.47 -15.84
C LYS A 193 5.98 12.60 -16.21
N GLN A 194 5.00 12.93 -15.35
CA GLN A 194 3.95 13.90 -15.63
C GLN A 194 4.22 15.21 -14.89
N TYR A 195 4.31 16.32 -15.65
CA TYR A 195 4.64 17.64 -15.09
C TYR A 195 3.67 18.11 -13.99
N LYS A 196 2.37 17.85 -14.14
CA LYS A 196 1.32 18.29 -13.19
C LYS A 196 0.99 17.27 -12.11
N ALA A 197 1.72 16.16 -12.02
CA ALA A 197 1.40 15.11 -11.06
C ALA A 197 1.52 15.59 -9.61
N GLU A 198 2.46 16.49 -9.30
CA GLU A 198 2.64 16.97 -7.93
C GLU A 198 1.41 17.68 -7.39
N ASP A 199 0.90 18.67 -8.14
CA ASP A 199 -0.30 19.41 -7.76
C ASP A 199 -1.52 18.49 -7.68
N MET A 200 -1.69 17.60 -8.66
CA MET A 200 -2.78 16.64 -8.69
C MET A 200 -2.74 15.68 -7.49
N LEU A 201 -1.59 15.07 -7.18
CA LEU A 201 -1.48 14.17 -6.03
C LEU A 201 -1.69 14.92 -4.71
N ARG A 202 -1.21 16.16 -4.60
CA ARG A 202 -1.47 17.03 -3.44
C ARG A 202 -2.97 17.29 -3.25
N GLU A 203 -3.71 17.54 -4.32
CA GLU A 203 -5.18 17.67 -4.25
C GLU A 203 -5.85 16.34 -3.87
N ALA A 204 -5.42 15.21 -4.45
CA ALA A 204 -5.98 13.88 -4.18
C ALA A 204 -5.88 13.47 -2.70
N ILE A 205 -4.79 13.89 -2.04
CA ILE A 205 -4.52 13.55 -0.63
C ILE A 205 -4.82 14.69 0.34
N GLY A 206 -5.21 15.88 -0.16
CA GLY A 206 -5.50 17.05 0.68
C GLY A 206 -6.60 16.80 1.70
N GLY A 207 -7.48 15.82 1.41
CA GLY A 207 -8.48 15.31 2.32
C GLY A 207 -7.95 14.77 3.65
N LEU A 208 -6.67 14.35 3.73
CA LEU A 208 -6.04 13.87 4.97
C LEU A 208 -5.97 14.95 6.05
N ALA A 209 -5.91 16.23 5.66
CA ALA A 209 -5.77 17.34 6.61
C ALA A 209 -6.93 17.43 7.63
N SER A 210 -8.12 16.93 7.27
CA SER A 210 -9.32 16.93 8.12
C SER A 210 -9.73 15.53 8.60
N ARG A 211 -8.88 14.53 8.38
CA ARG A 211 -9.16 13.12 8.66
C ARG A 211 -8.02 12.50 9.47
N PRO A 212 -8.04 12.61 10.80
CA PRO A 212 -6.99 12.09 11.66
C PRO A 212 -6.72 10.60 11.49
N GLU A 213 -7.73 9.83 11.09
CA GLU A 213 -7.67 8.38 10.80
C GLU A 213 -7.22 8.03 9.38
N GLY A 214 -7.14 9.04 8.51
CA GLY A 214 -6.92 8.85 7.09
C GLY A 214 -5.50 8.40 6.75
N PHE A 215 -5.33 7.80 5.58
CA PHE A 215 -4.03 7.34 5.12
C PHE A 215 -3.88 7.38 3.59
N VAL A 216 -2.64 7.30 3.13
CA VAL A 216 -2.28 7.12 1.73
C VAL A 216 -1.30 5.96 1.60
N VAL A 217 -1.55 5.08 0.64
CA VAL A 217 -0.59 4.04 0.25
C VAL A 217 -0.08 4.36 -1.14
N TYR A 218 1.22 4.59 -1.25
CA TYR A 218 1.94 4.66 -2.51
C TYR A 218 2.50 3.30 -2.83
N THR A 219 2.18 2.78 -4.00
CA THR A 219 2.78 1.56 -4.51
C THR A 219 3.52 1.86 -5.80
N THR A 220 4.74 1.31 -5.94
CA THR A 220 5.55 1.53 -7.13
C THR A 220 6.56 0.42 -7.31
N THR A 221 7.00 0.22 -8.55
CA THR A 221 8.27 -0.46 -8.83
C THR A 221 9.36 0.57 -9.05
N GLN A 222 10.60 0.12 -9.21
CA GLN A 222 11.65 1.01 -9.70
C GLN A 222 11.35 1.43 -11.16
N SER A 223 11.78 2.62 -11.53
CA SER A 223 11.71 3.13 -12.91
C SER A 223 12.80 2.49 -13.78
N ASN A 224 12.51 2.32 -15.07
CA ASN A 224 13.52 1.90 -16.07
C ASN A 224 14.49 3.03 -16.46
N GLU A 225 14.14 4.27 -16.12
CA GLU A 225 14.92 5.49 -16.33
C GLU A 225 15.25 6.11 -14.96
N PRO A 226 16.25 7.01 -14.85
CA PRO A 226 16.52 7.73 -13.61
C PRO A 226 15.23 8.32 -13.01
N PRO A 227 14.96 8.12 -11.70
CA PRO A 227 13.76 8.64 -11.07
C PRO A 227 13.57 10.13 -11.33
N ALA A 228 12.35 10.54 -11.65
CA ALA A 228 12.00 11.93 -11.97
C ALA A 228 10.72 12.38 -11.23
N GLY A 229 10.50 13.70 -11.20
CA GLY A 229 9.29 14.33 -10.67
C GLY A 229 8.93 13.88 -9.25
N VAL A 230 7.62 13.72 -9.01
CA VAL A 230 7.06 13.30 -7.73
C VAL A 230 7.61 11.96 -7.23
N PHE A 231 7.95 11.05 -8.14
CA PHE A 231 8.51 9.76 -7.77
C PHE A 231 9.91 9.91 -7.18
N ARG A 232 10.79 10.69 -7.81
CA ARG A 232 12.13 10.96 -7.26
C ARG A 232 12.05 11.59 -5.88
N GLN A 233 11.18 12.60 -5.73
CA GLN A 233 11.00 13.31 -4.47
C GLN A 233 10.55 12.36 -3.36
N LYS A 234 9.50 11.55 -3.59
CA LYS A 234 9.00 10.61 -2.59
C LYS A 234 9.97 9.45 -2.32
N LEU A 235 10.66 8.94 -3.34
CA LEU A 235 11.69 7.92 -3.14
C LEU A 235 12.82 8.43 -2.24
N GLN A 236 13.30 9.66 -2.48
CA GLN A 236 14.34 10.26 -1.65
C GLN A 236 13.85 10.49 -0.22
N TYR A 237 12.64 11.05 -0.05
CA TYR A 237 12.04 11.23 1.27
C TYR A 237 11.91 9.91 2.03
N ALA A 238 11.41 8.86 1.36
CA ALA A 238 11.26 7.53 1.95
C ALA A 238 12.59 6.93 2.41
N ARG A 239 13.66 7.10 1.60
CA ARG A 239 15.02 6.70 2.00
C ARG A 239 15.54 7.51 3.18
N ASP A 240 15.33 8.82 3.19
CA ASP A 240 15.78 9.69 4.28
C ASP A 240 15.05 9.42 5.60
N VAL A 241 13.76 9.05 5.56
CA VAL A 241 13.01 8.56 6.73
C VAL A 241 13.53 7.19 7.18
N ARG A 242 13.67 6.24 6.25
CA ARG A 242 14.21 4.90 6.55
C ARG A 242 15.59 4.98 7.20
N ASP A 243 16.47 5.81 6.67
CA ASP A 243 17.86 5.97 7.14
C ASP A 243 17.93 6.83 8.42
N GLY A 244 16.81 7.36 8.93
CA GLY A 244 16.76 8.18 10.14
C GLY A 244 17.28 9.62 9.99
N LYS A 245 17.49 10.09 8.75
CA LYS A 245 17.88 11.48 8.46
C LYS A 245 16.70 12.44 8.63
N ILE A 246 15.49 11.97 8.32
CA ILE A 246 14.22 12.66 8.59
C ILE A 246 13.47 11.88 9.67
N HIS A 247 13.15 12.55 10.77
CA HIS A 247 12.31 11.97 11.82
C HIS A 247 10.83 12.25 11.53
N ASP A 248 10.19 11.32 10.83
CA ASP A 248 8.75 11.36 10.56
C ASP A 248 8.11 10.00 10.88
N PRO A 249 7.58 9.81 12.11
CA PRO A 249 6.93 8.56 12.47
C PRO A 249 5.62 8.33 11.67
N HIS A 250 5.07 9.34 10.99
CA HIS A 250 3.82 9.17 10.25
C HIS A 250 4.01 8.62 8.84
N PHE A 251 5.25 8.44 8.41
CA PHE A 251 5.62 7.93 7.09
C PHE A 251 6.31 6.57 7.24
N LEU A 252 5.73 5.52 6.67
CA LEU A 252 6.28 4.16 6.68
C LEU A 252 6.94 3.83 5.33
N PRO A 253 8.28 3.79 5.25
CA PRO A 253 8.99 3.31 4.07
C PRO A 253 9.10 1.77 4.08
N VAL A 254 8.54 1.12 3.06
CA VAL A 254 8.73 -0.31 2.78
C VAL A 254 9.46 -0.44 1.45
N ILE A 255 10.78 -0.51 1.52
CA ILE A 255 11.67 -0.42 0.36
C ILE A 255 12.53 -1.68 0.29
N PHE A 256 12.26 -2.51 -0.71
CA PHE A 256 13.12 -3.63 -1.05
C PHE A 256 14.06 -3.21 -2.19
N GLU A 257 15.28 -2.83 -1.82
CA GLU A 257 16.32 -2.38 -2.75
C GLU A 257 17.71 -2.84 -2.31
N HIS A 258 18.67 -2.84 -3.23
CA HIS A 258 20.05 -3.19 -2.91
C HIS A 258 20.76 -1.98 -2.25
N PRO A 259 21.65 -2.24 -1.27
CA PRO A 259 22.54 -1.22 -0.70
C PRO A 259 23.38 -0.51 -1.76
N PRO A 260 23.69 0.79 -1.59
CA PRO A 260 24.50 1.56 -2.54
C PRO A 260 25.83 0.87 -2.88
N GLU A 261 26.51 0.27 -1.90
CA GLU A 261 27.76 -0.44 -2.10
C GLU A 261 27.63 -1.68 -3.01
N MET A 262 26.47 -2.36 -3.00
CA MET A 262 26.17 -3.46 -3.93
C MET A 262 25.84 -2.95 -5.33
N VAL A 263 25.28 -1.74 -5.43
CA VAL A 263 25.06 -1.06 -6.70
C VAL A 263 26.40 -0.68 -7.34
N GLU A 264 27.25 0.01 -6.58
CA GLU A 264 28.57 0.49 -7.02
C GLU A 264 29.51 -0.64 -7.43
N SER A 265 29.52 -1.75 -6.69
CA SER A 265 30.37 -2.92 -7.00
C SER A 265 29.81 -3.82 -8.11
N GLY A 266 28.56 -3.61 -8.55
CA GLY A 266 27.88 -4.50 -9.49
C GLY A 266 27.33 -5.79 -8.87
N ALA A 267 27.49 -6.01 -7.56
CA ALA A 267 27.00 -7.20 -6.87
C ALA A 267 25.48 -7.38 -6.98
N HIS A 268 24.71 -6.29 -7.09
CA HIS A 268 23.26 -6.31 -7.32
C HIS A 268 22.82 -7.02 -8.61
N LEU A 269 23.73 -7.21 -9.58
CA LEU A 269 23.46 -7.91 -10.84
C LEU A 269 23.63 -9.43 -10.72
N LEU A 270 24.21 -9.91 -9.62
CA LEU A 270 24.42 -11.34 -9.39
C LEU A 270 23.11 -12.01 -8.98
N MET A 271 22.80 -13.16 -9.59
CA MET A 271 21.55 -13.90 -9.35
C MET A 271 21.35 -14.26 -7.87
N GLU A 272 22.41 -14.61 -7.16
CA GLU A 272 22.41 -14.92 -5.73
C GLU A 272 21.90 -13.77 -4.84
N ASN A 273 21.98 -12.52 -5.33
CA ASN A 273 21.54 -11.33 -4.61
C ASN A 273 20.12 -10.90 -4.95
N LEU A 274 19.41 -11.59 -5.85
CA LEU A 274 18.03 -11.24 -6.22
C LEU A 274 17.04 -11.49 -5.08
N ALA A 275 17.22 -12.57 -4.32
CA ALA A 275 16.36 -12.92 -3.19
C ALA A 275 16.31 -11.81 -2.12
N MET A 276 17.39 -11.05 -1.96
CA MET A 276 17.50 -9.96 -0.99
C MET A 276 16.41 -8.87 -1.18
N VAL A 277 16.00 -8.62 -2.42
CA VAL A 277 15.07 -7.53 -2.78
C VAL A 277 13.76 -8.03 -3.37
N ASN A 278 13.57 -9.36 -3.44
CA ASN A 278 12.37 -9.98 -3.98
C ASN A 278 11.61 -10.71 -2.87
N PRO A 279 10.79 -9.99 -2.08
CA PRO A 279 10.19 -10.55 -0.88
C PRO A 279 9.09 -11.60 -1.14
N ASN A 280 8.68 -11.80 -2.39
CA ASN A 280 7.77 -12.88 -2.80
C ASN A 280 8.46 -14.01 -3.56
N LEU A 281 9.79 -14.10 -3.51
CA LEU A 281 10.49 -15.29 -4.00
C LEU A 281 10.01 -16.52 -3.21
N GLY A 282 9.63 -17.59 -3.91
CA GLY A 282 9.00 -18.78 -3.32
C GLY A 282 7.48 -18.62 -3.07
N TYR A 283 6.89 -17.48 -3.42
CA TYR A 283 5.45 -17.21 -3.33
C TYR A 283 4.87 -16.89 -4.72
N SER A 284 4.80 -15.61 -5.08
CA SER A 284 4.31 -15.17 -6.40
C SER A 284 5.40 -15.15 -7.47
N VAL A 285 6.66 -15.34 -7.07
CA VAL A 285 7.81 -15.46 -7.97
C VAL A 285 8.46 -16.82 -7.75
N ASP A 286 8.63 -17.58 -8.83
CA ASP A 286 9.30 -18.88 -8.80
C ASP A 286 10.78 -18.74 -8.42
N GLU A 287 11.30 -19.75 -7.72
CA GLU A 287 12.72 -19.91 -7.37
C GLU A 287 13.53 -20.58 -8.49
N ALA A 288 12.85 -21.22 -9.45
CA ALA A 288 13.43 -22.00 -10.55
C ALA A 288 13.98 -21.17 -11.73
#